data_AF-A0A3Q1CYM8-F1
#
_entry.id   AF-A0A3Q1CYM8-F1
#
_cell.length_a   1.000
_cell.length_b   1.000
_cell.length_c   1.000
_cell.angle_alpha   90.00
_cell.angle_beta   90.00
_cell.angle_gamma   90.00
#
_symmetry.space_group_name_H-M   'P 1'
#
loop_
_entity.id
_entity.type
_entity.pdbx_description
1 polymer ?
#
loop_
_entity_poly.entity_id
_entity_poly.type
_entity_poly.pdbx_seq_one_letter_code
_entity_poly.pdbx_strand_id
1 'polypeptide(L)'
;MGSGESTTRKVSFGVDDEDRVRILRGVKLSEDVLQRMRGVANIPPERSSTTSSPQKDTGTSRPVNSGSRPQHRTQPGNQSSKPASYAKEEQKRYERQQTILKEELAKLVQREKEAAREEMTKAMSRERQHTRQEADKAKQLAQQLQKKDSQLKAMDAFYKEQLAQLEKRNLERYEQSKEEFHHAASKTEANVRSRSTEPVCSGLQAQILTCYKENSDQTLRCSDLAKEYMQCINAAKKLKYINLLHVP
;
A
#
# COMPACT_ATOMS: atom_id res chain seq x y z
N MET A 1 15.13 11.99 -41.13
CA MET A 1 13.89 11.26 -40.74
C MET A 1 14.34 10.04 -39.94
N GLY A 2 14.30 10.11 -38.61
CA GLY A 2 14.85 9.07 -37.74
C GLY A 2 13.74 8.15 -37.23
N SER A 3 13.77 6.90 -37.67
CA SER A 3 12.92 5.81 -37.18
C SER A 3 13.29 5.46 -35.74
N GLY A 4 12.47 5.89 -34.77
CA GLY A 4 12.56 5.43 -33.39
C GLY A 4 11.83 4.10 -33.23
N GLU A 5 12.58 3.02 -32.99
CA GLU A 5 12.06 1.68 -32.75
C GLU A 5 11.12 1.68 -31.52
N SER A 6 9.84 1.33 -31.74
CA SER A 6 8.89 1.05 -30.66
C SER A 6 9.26 -0.27 -29.98
N THR A 7 9.96 -0.19 -28.85
CA THR A 7 10.10 -1.32 -27.93
C THR A 7 8.74 -1.65 -27.31
N THR A 8 8.16 -2.79 -27.69
CA THR A 8 6.96 -3.35 -27.06
C THR A 8 7.28 -3.76 -25.62
N ARG A 9 6.75 -3.03 -24.64
CA ARG A 9 6.90 -3.35 -23.20
C ARG A 9 6.18 -4.67 -22.91
N LYS A 10 6.90 -5.70 -22.46
CA LYS A 10 6.29 -6.96 -22.00
C LYS A 10 5.56 -6.70 -20.68
N VAL A 11 4.28 -7.06 -20.62
CA VAL A 11 3.42 -6.90 -19.45
C VAL A 11 2.96 -8.28 -19.00
N SER A 12 3.11 -8.58 -17.71
CA SER A 12 2.68 -9.85 -17.13
C SER A 12 1.28 -9.67 -16.55
N PHE A 13 0.38 -10.60 -16.86
CA PHE A 13 -0.96 -10.64 -16.25
C PHE A 13 -0.94 -11.65 -15.10
N GLY A 14 -1.30 -11.19 -13.90
CA GLY A 14 -1.58 -12.05 -12.75
C GLY A 14 -3.06 -11.96 -12.41
N VAL A 15 -3.69 -13.08 -12.07
CA VAL A 15 -5.06 -13.13 -11.56
C VAL A 15 -4.99 -13.13 -10.04
N ASP A 16 -5.77 -12.29 -9.36
CA ASP A 16 -5.86 -12.26 -7.90
C ASP A 16 -6.86 -13.29 -7.36
N ASP A 17 -6.91 -13.46 -6.04
CA ASP A 17 -7.79 -14.43 -5.37
C ASP A 17 -9.30 -14.14 -5.57
N GLU A 18 -9.65 -13.00 -6.19
CA GLU A 18 -11.01 -12.57 -6.52
C GLU A 18 -11.25 -12.58 -8.05
N ASP A 19 -10.46 -13.35 -8.81
CA ASP A 19 -10.51 -13.52 -10.27
C ASP A 19 -10.31 -12.23 -11.09
N ARG A 20 -9.74 -11.17 -10.51
CA ARG A 20 -9.49 -9.91 -11.22
C ARG A 20 -8.10 -9.89 -11.84
N VAL A 21 -8.03 -9.50 -13.12
CA VAL A 21 -6.79 -9.37 -13.88
C VAL A 21 -6.01 -8.15 -13.39
N ARG A 22 -4.86 -8.38 -12.74
CA ARG A 22 -3.91 -7.34 -12.34
C ARG A 22 -2.79 -7.22 -13.38
N ILE A 23 -2.59 -5.99 -13.85
CA ILE A 23 -1.53 -5.64 -14.79
C ILE A 23 -0.25 -5.38 -13.99
N LEU A 24 0.63 -6.37 -13.91
CA LEU A 24 1.92 -6.22 -13.23
C LEU A 24 2.95 -5.67 -14.21
N ARG A 25 3.48 -4.48 -13.91
CA ARG A 25 4.63 -3.93 -14.64
C ARG A 25 5.89 -4.71 -14.26
N GLY A 26 6.19 -5.74 -15.06
CA GLY A 26 7.39 -6.55 -14.90
C GLY A 26 8.66 -5.76 -15.23
N VAL A 27 9.35 -5.25 -14.20
CA VAL A 27 10.75 -4.83 -14.35
C VAL A 27 11.60 -6.09 -14.26
N LYS A 28 12.30 -6.46 -15.34
CA LYS A 28 13.26 -7.56 -15.32
C LYS A 28 14.48 -7.13 -14.51
N LEU A 29 14.52 -7.53 -13.24
CA LEU A 29 15.70 -7.34 -12.39
C LEU A 29 16.82 -8.25 -12.88
N SER A 30 18.06 -7.75 -12.88
CA SER A 30 19.23 -8.57 -13.20
C SER A 30 19.45 -9.64 -12.13
N GLU A 31 20.11 -10.75 -12.50
CA GLU A 31 20.40 -11.84 -11.56
C GLU A 31 21.16 -11.32 -10.33
N ASP A 32 22.05 -10.33 -10.49
CA ASP A 32 22.75 -9.65 -9.40
C ASP A 32 21.82 -8.90 -8.42
N VAL A 33 20.73 -8.32 -8.90
CA VAL A 33 19.74 -7.64 -8.04
C VAL A 33 18.90 -8.69 -7.29
N LEU A 34 18.53 -9.78 -7.96
CA LEU A 34 17.83 -10.91 -7.34
C LEU A 34 18.70 -11.61 -6.28
N GLN A 35 20.00 -11.79 -6.55
CA GLN A 35 20.95 -12.39 -5.62
C GLN A 35 21.14 -11.53 -4.37
N ARG A 36 21.19 -10.20 -4.54
CA ARG A 36 21.21 -9.26 -3.41
C ARG A 36 19.93 -9.33 -2.59
N MET A 37 18.76 -9.35 -3.24
CA MET A 37 17.47 -9.45 -2.53
C MET A 37 17.29 -10.80 -1.80
N ARG A 38 17.79 -11.89 -2.38
CA ARG A 38 17.85 -13.21 -1.72
C ARG A 38 18.83 -13.20 -0.53
N GLY A 39 19.92 -12.44 -0.61
CA GLY A 39 20.90 -12.27 0.47
C GLY A 39 20.43 -11.44 1.67
N VAL A 40 19.32 -10.69 1.57
CA VAL A 40 18.76 -9.92 2.70
C VAL A 40 17.92 -10.79 3.65
N ALA A 41 17.42 -11.95 3.19
CA ALA A 41 16.55 -12.81 3.99
C ALA A 41 17.30 -13.76 4.96
N ASN A 42 18.64 -13.70 5.03
CA ASN A 42 19.45 -14.60 5.86
C ASN A 42 20.55 -13.85 6.65
N ILE A 43 20.19 -12.72 7.26
CA ILE A 43 21.06 -11.98 8.18
C ILE A 43 20.47 -12.12 9.61
N PRO A 44 21.08 -12.94 10.50
CA PRO A 44 20.83 -12.84 11.93
C PRO A 44 21.35 -11.48 12.46
N PRO A 45 20.73 -10.86 13.48
CA PRO A 45 21.14 -9.55 13.96
C PRO A 45 22.44 -9.68 14.77
N GLU A 46 23.58 -9.42 14.15
CA GLU A 46 24.88 -9.38 14.83
C GLU A 46 25.19 -7.96 15.30
N ARG A 47 25.12 -7.76 16.63
CA ARG A 47 25.81 -6.68 17.33
C ARG A 47 27.17 -7.20 17.82
N SER A 48 28.21 -6.53 17.31
CA SER A 48 29.41 -6.03 18.00
C SER A 48 30.60 -6.95 18.41
N SER A 49 31.76 -6.50 17.91
CA SER A 49 33.06 -6.26 18.58
C SER A 49 34.04 -7.41 18.87
N THR A 50 35.25 -7.16 18.37
CA THR A 50 36.55 -7.73 18.74
C THR A 50 36.98 -7.42 20.19
N THR A 51 37.86 -8.30 20.68
CA THR A 51 38.91 -8.17 21.74
C THR A 51 38.63 -8.73 23.15
N SER A 52 39.39 -9.81 23.42
CA SER A 52 40.11 -10.21 24.66
C SER A 52 39.40 -10.30 26.02
N SER A 53 39.29 -11.54 26.51
CA SER A 53 39.29 -11.96 27.93
C SER A 53 40.58 -11.51 28.68
N PRO A 54 40.68 -11.51 30.03
CA PRO A 54 39.89 -12.31 30.98
C PRO A 54 39.42 -11.61 32.27
N GLN A 55 38.27 -12.03 32.80
CA GLN A 55 37.95 -11.84 34.21
C GLN A 55 37.70 -13.16 34.93
N LYS A 56 38.48 -13.27 36.00
CA LYS A 56 38.43 -14.19 37.13
C LYS A 56 37.51 -13.53 38.14
N ASP A 57 36.44 -14.19 38.59
CA ASP A 57 35.98 -14.04 39.97
C ASP A 57 35.03 -15.15 40.42
N THR A 58 35.57 -15.98 41.31
CA THR A 58 35.09 -16.25 42.67
C THR A 58 33.62 -15.91 42.99
N GLY A 59 32.81 -16.96 43.16
CA GLY A 59 31.51 -16.92 43.84
C GLY A 59 31.43 -18.03 44.89
N THR A 60 31.44 -17.63 46.16
CA THR A 60 31.30 -18.44 47.37
C THR A 60 29.95 -19.16 47.46
N SER A 61 29.91 -20.41 47.99
CA SER A 61 28.87 -20.89 48.92
C SER A 61 29.07 -22.33 49.42
N ARG A 62 29.11 -22.47 50.76
CA ARG A 62 28.74 -23.61 51.62
C ARG A 62 29.71 -24.81 51.76
N PRO A 63 30.20 -25.08 52.99
CA PRO A 63 30.61 -26.42 53.40
C PRO A 63 29.45 -27.17 54.08
N VAL A 64 29.32 -28.46 53.75
CA VAL A 64 28.42 -29.40 54.40
C VAL A 64 29.11 -29.99 55.63
N ASN A 65 28.34 -30.00 56.71
CA ASN A 65 28.65 -30.49 58.04
C ASN A 65 28.40 -32.02 58.13
N SER A 66 29.33 -32.76 58.72
CA SER A 66 29.16 -34.03 59.46
C SER A 66 30.54 -34.38 59.99
N GLY A 67 30.83 -34.47 61.29
CA GLY A 67 29.99 -34.74 62.45
C GLY A 67 30.58 -35.97 63.12
N SER A 68 31.31 -35.78 64.23
CA SER A 68 31.47 -36.75 65.34
C SER A 68 32.21 -36.10 66.52
N ARG A 69 31.58 -36.17 67.69
CA ARG A 69 31.92 -35.61 69.00
C ARG A 69 32.53 -36.75 69.87
N PRO A 70 32.74 -36.59 71.19
CA PRO A 70 33.98 -36.20 71.89
C PRO A 70 34.54 -37.31 72.81
N GLN A 71 35.66 -37.05 73.50
CA GLN A 71 35.72 -36.95 74.98
C GLN A 71 37.16 -36.72 75.49
N HIS A 72 37.25 -35.85 76.51
CA HIS A 72 38.12 -35.83 77.72
C HIS A 72 39.49 -36.56 77.70
N ARG A 73 40.55 -36.16 78.39
CA ARG A 73 40.92 -35.11 79.36
C ARG A 73 42.29 -35.60 79.87
N THR A 74 43.32 -34.76 79.89
CA THR A 74 44.23 -34.57 81.05
C THR A 74 45.29 -33.52 80.71
N GLN A 75 45.31 -32.48 81.54
CA GLN A 75 46.38 -31.52 81.82
C GLN A 75 47.64 -32.20 82.40
N PRO A 76 48.70 -31.47 82.82
CA PRO A 76 49.27 -30.21 82.31
C PRO A 76 50.81 -30.27 82.18
N GLY A 77 51.41 -29.29 81.49
CA GLY A 77 52.86 -29.14 81.48
C GLY A 77 53.31 -27.70 81.23
N ASN A 78 53.71 -27.04 82.30
CA ASN A 78 54.63 -25.91 82.38
C ASN A 78 54.19 -24.52 81.85
N GLN A 79 53.65 -23.77 82.80
CA GLN A 79 54.12 -22.45 83.23
C GLN A 79 55.16 -21.77 82.30
N SER A 80 54.75 -20.66 81.69
CA SER A 80 55.61 -19.47 81.64
C SER A 80 54.73 -18.24 81.78
N SER A 81 54.74 -17.70 82.99
CA SER A 81 54.16 -16.42 83.37
C SER A 81 54.72 -15.29 82.51
N LYS A 82 53.88 -14.70 81.66
CA LYS A 82 54.08 -13.33 81.16
C LYS A 82 53.02 -12.41 81.78
N PRO A 83 53.38 -11.18 82.19
CA PRO A 83 52.52 -10.35 83.02
C PRO A 83 51.30 -9.82 82.25
N ALA A 84 50.18 -9.58 82.94
CA ALA A 84 48.92 -9.03 82.42
C ALA A 84 49.05 -7.67 81.67
N SER A 85 50.24 -7.06 81.72
CA SER A 85 50.64 -5.90 80.92
C SER A 85 50.74 -6.20 79.42
N TYR A 86 51.27 -7.38 79.05
CA TYR A 86 51.57 -7.74 77.65
C TYR A 86 50.30 -7.99 76.80
N ALA A 87 49.26 -8.60 77.39
CA ALA A 87 48.00 -8.89 76.70
C ALA A 87 47.16 -7.63 76.39
N LYS A 88 47.18 -6.64 77.30
CA LYS A 88 46.52 -5.33 77.08
C LYS A 88 47.22 -4.53 75.99
N GLU A 89 48.53 -4.65 75.89
CA GLU A 89 49.32 -3.98 74.85
C GLU A 89 49.06 -4.58 73.47
N GLU A 90 48.93 -5.91 73.40
CA GLU A 90 48.56 -6.64 72.18
C GLU A 90 47.13 -6.29 71.71
N GLN A 91 46.16 -6.21 72.64
CA GLN A 91 44.80 -5.75 72.34
C GLN A 91 44.76 -4.32 71.77
N LYS A 92 45.51 -3.39 72.38
CA LYS A 92 45.66 -2.01 71.86
C LYS A 92 46.28 -1.98 70.46
N ARG A 93 47.23 -2.87 70.15
CA ARG A 93 47.79 -2.99 68.79
C ARG A 93 46.75 -3.47 67.79
N TYR A 94 45.93 -4.45 68.16
CA TYR A 94 44.88 -4.98 67.30
C TYR A 94 43.78 -3.96 67.02
N GLU A 95 43.34 -3.21 68.04
CA GLU A 95 42.39 -2.10 67.87
C GLU A 95 42.94 -1.01 66.95
N ARG A 96 44.22 -0.63 67.11
CA ARG A 96 44.89 0.32 66.20
C ARG A 96 44.92 -0.20 64.76
N GLN A 97 45.21 -1.49 64.56
CA GLN A 97 45.17 -2.11 63.24
C GLN A 97 43.75 -2.10 62.66
N GLN A 98 42.72 -2.41 63.46
CA GLN A 98 41.32 -2.31 63.01
C GLN A 98 40.92 -0.89 62.63
N THR A 99 41.36 0.13 63.39
CA THR A 99 41.05 1.53 63.05
C THR A 99 41.71 1.95 61.75
N ILE A 100 42.97 1.56 61.51
CA ILE A 100 43.68 1.85 60.26
C ILE A 100 42.97 1.17 59.08
N LEU A 101 42.60 -0.11 59.23
CA LEU A 101 41.89 -0.84 58.17
C LEU A 101 40.52 -0.23 57.86
N LYS A 102 39.76 0.20 58.88
CA LYS A 102 38.47 0.88 58.70
C LYS A 102 38.63 2.23 57.99
N GLU A 103 39.65 3.00 58.34
CA GLU A 103 39.95 4.29 57.73
C GLU A 103 40.37 4.13 56.27
N GLU A 104 41.25 3.18 55.95
CA GLU A 104 41.67 2.90 54.57
C GLU A 104 40.50 2.42 53.71
N LEU A 105 39.62 1.57 54.26
CA LEU A 105 38.39 1.17 53.58
C LEU A 105 37.46 2.35 53.33
N ALA A 106 37.29 3.25 54.30
CA ALA A 106 36.48 4.45 54.14
C ALA A 106 37.04 5.39 53.06
N LYS A 107 38.37 5.56 53.00
CA LYS A 107 39.05 6.34 51.95
C LYS A 107 38.84 5.72 50.57
N LEU A 108 38.95 4.40 50.45
CA LEU A 108 38.70 3.69 49.19
C LEU A 108 37.25 3.85 48.72
N VAL A 109 36.27 3.64 49.61
CA VAL A 109 34.85 3.82 49.31
C VAL A 109 34.54 5.27 48.90
N GLN A 110 35.17 6.26 49.53
CA GLN A 110 34.98 7.66 49.16
C GLN A 110 35.53 7.96 47.76
N ARG A 111 36.74 7.49 47.44
CA ARG A 111 37.33 7.63 46.10
C ARG A 111 36.49 6.94 45.03
N GLU A 112 35.98 5.75 45.32
CA GLU A 112 35.11 5.01 44.40
C GLU A 112 33.79 5.76 44.15
N LYS A 113 33.17 6.33 45.19
CA LYS A 113 31.96 7.16 45.04
C LYS A 113 32.21 8.42 44.21
N GLU A 114 33.33 9.09 44.42
CA GLU A 114 33.71 10.29 43.66
C GLU A 114 33.99 9.93 42.19
N ALA A 115 34.74 8.86 41.94
CA ALA A 115 34.97 8.33 40.60
C ALA A 115 33.66 7.94 39.89
N ALA A 116 32.76 7.24 40.58
CA ALA A 116 31.46 6.86 40.04
C ALA A 116 30.57 8.08 39.72
N ARG A 117 30.61 9.14 40.54
CA ARG A 117 29.91 10.40 40.26
C ARG A 117 30.50 11.13 39.05
N GLU A 118 31.83 11.17 38.94
CA GLU A 118 32.50 11.78 37.79
C GLU A 118 32.21 11.00 36.50
N GLU A 119 32.21 9.67 36.55
CA GLU A 119 31.84 8.83 35.43
C GLU A 119 30.36 9.02 35.04
N MET A 120 29.45 9.05 36.02
CA MET A 120 28.02 9.28 35.79
C MET A 120 27.78 10.65 35.13
N THR A 121 28.44 11.71 35.59
CA THR A 121 28.31 13.04 34.97
C THR A 121 28.86 13.08 33.55
N LYS A 122 29.97 12.38 33.26
CA LYS A 122 30.50 12.22 31.90
C LYS A 122 29.53 11.45 31.01
N ALA A 123 28.98 10.33 31.49
CA ALA A 123 28.00 9.54 30.76
C ALA A 123 26.72 10.35 30.46
N MET A 124 26.20 11.07 31.44
CA MET A 124 25.02 11.94 31.28
C MET A 124 25.28 13.08 30.28
N SER A 125 26.47 13.67 30.28
CA SER A 125 26.85 14.69 29.30
C SER A 125 26.87 14.15 27.88
N ARG A 126 27.46 12.96 27.69
CA ARG A 126 27.50 12.26 26.38
C ARG A 126 26.10 11.92 25.89
N GLU A 127 25.26 11.38 26.77
CA GLU A 127 23.86 11.07 26.45
C GLU A 127 23.10 12.31 26.01
N ARG A 128 23.21 13.41 26.78
CA ARG A 128 22.56 14.68 26.44
C ARG A 128 23.01 15.24 25.10
N GLN A 129 24.29 15.10 24.77
CA GLN A 129 24.83 15.52 23.47
C GLN A 129 24.27 14.64 22.35
N HIS A 130 24.20 13.32 22.55
CA HIS A 130 23.62 12.39 21.59
C HIS A 130 22.14 12.70 21.34
N THR A 131 21.34 12.87 22.40
CA THR A 131 19.91 13.22 22.27
C THR A 131 19.70 14.53 21.53
N ARG A 132 20.56 15.54 21.74
CA ARG A 132 20.50 16.81 20.99
C ARG A 132 20.78 16.62 19.51
N GLN A 133 21.83 15.86 19.18
CA GLN A 133 22.16 15.54 17.80
C GLN A 133 21.04 14.78 17.09
N GLU A 134 20.41 13.82 17.78
CA GLU A 134 19.26 13.09 17.25
C GLU A 134 18.05 13.99 17.07
N ALA A 135 17.76 14.88 18.03
CA ALA A 135 16.67 15.84 17.92
C ALA A 135 16.86 16.80 16.72
N ASP A 136 18.08 17.25 16.48
CA ASP A 136 18.39 18.12 15.34
C ASP A 136 18.27 17.37 14.01
N LYS A 137 18.76 16.13 13.93
CA LYS A 137 18.55 15.25 12.77
C LYS A 137 17.07 15.00 12.50
N ALA A 138 16.30 14.72 13.55
CA ALA A 138 14.85 14.49 13.47
C ALA A 138 14.12 15.74 12.95
N LYS A 139 14.49 16.94 13.43
CA LYS A 139 13.94 18.21 12.94
C LYS A 139 14.25 18.43 11.45
N GLN A 140 15.50 18.18 11.02
CA GLN A 140 15.88 18.31 9.61
C GLN A 140 15.08 17.36 8.72
N LEU A 141 14.92 16.10 9.15
CA LEU A 141 14.13 15.12 8.41
C LEU A 141 12.65 15.52 8.36
N ALA A 142 12.08 15.99 9.46
CA ALA A 142 10.71 16.48 9.51
C ALA A 142 10.47 17.65 8.53
N GLN A 143 11.40 18.59 8.44
CA GLN A 143 11.33 19.69 7.47
C GLN A 143 11.41 19.19 6.02
N GLN A 144 12.28 18.21 5.74
CA GLN A 144 12.36 17.62 4.40
C GLN A 144 11.07 16.89 4.02
N LEU A 145 10.49 16.13 4.94
CA LEU A 145 9.21 15.45 4.73
C LEU A 145 8.09 16.45 4.49
N GLN A 146 7.99 17.50 5.30
CA GLN A 146 6.99 18.55 5.10
C GLN A 146 7.12 19.21 3.72
N LYS A 147 8.34 19.46 3.24
CA LYS A 147 8.58 20.00 1.89
C LYS A 147 8.17 19.01 0.80
N LYS A 148 8.42 17.71 0.98
CA LYS A 148 8.01 16.67 0.04
C LYS A 148 6.49 16.52 0.01
N ASP A 149 5.84 16.57 1.16
CA ASP A 149 4.38 16.51 1.27
C ASP A 149 3.72 17.72 0.62
N SER A 150 4.27 18.93 0.81
CA SER A 150 3.74 20.13 0.16
C SER A 150 3.90 20.07 -1.37
N GLN A 151 5.03 19.55 -1.86
CA GLN A 151 5.24 19.31 -3.29
C GLN A 151 4.25 18.28 -3.85
N LEU A 152 4.05 17.17 -3.16
CA LEU A 152 3.09 16.13 -3.56
C LEU A 152 1.67 16.68 -3.59
N LYS A 153 1.25 17.44 -2.56
CA LYS A 153 -0.06 18.09 -2.52
C LYS A 153 -0.25 19.09 -3.65
N ALA A 154 0.77 19.89 -3.97
CA ALA A 154 0.70 20.83 -5.09
C ALA A 154 0.53 20.12 -6.44
N MET A 155 1.26 19.01 -6.64
CA MET A 155 1.11 18.20 -7.86
C MET A 155 -0.24 17.50 -7.93
N ASP A 156 -0.74 16.94 -6.83
CA ASP A 156 -2.07 16.32 -6.76
C ASP A 156 -3.17 17.34 -7.09
N ALA A 157 -3.11 18.54 -6.49
CA ALA A 157 -4.05 19.62 -6.79
C ALA A 157 -4.01 20.03 -8.27
N PHE A 158 -2.80 20.15 -8.85
CA PHE A 158 -2.65 20.47 -10.27
C PHE A 158 -3.29 19.41 -11.17
N TYR A 159 -3.01 18.13 -10.93
CA TYR A 159 -3.57 17.05 -11.77
C TYR A 159 -5.08 16.88 -11.58
N LYS A 160 -5.60 17.07 -10.36
CA LYS A 160 -7.05 17.09 -10.11
C LYS A 160 -7.74 18.21 -10.88
N GLU A 161 -7.16 19.40 -10.88
CA GLU A 161 -7.69 20.53 -11.65
C GLU A 161 -7.67 20.23 -13.16
N GLN A 162 -6.58 19.65 -13.68
CA GLN A 162 -6.50 19.26 -15.09
C GLN A 162 -7.54 18.21 -15.48
N LEU A 163 -7.79 17.23 -14.61
CA LEU A 163 -8.83 16.23 -14.82
C LEU A 163 -10.22 16.87 -14.81
N ALA A 164 -10.52 17.71 -13.82
CA ALA A 164 -11.80 18.42 -13.74
C ALA A 164 -12.05 19.30 -14.98
N GLN A 165 -11.03 20.00 -15.48
CA GLN A 165 -11.12 20.77 -16.72
C GLN A 165 -11.35 19.89 -17.95
N LEU A 166 -10.71 18.72 -18.02
CA LEU A 166 -10.92 17.78 -19.11
C LEU A 166 -12.33 17.19 -19.09
N GLU A 167 -12.81 16.77 -17.92
CA GLU A 167 -14.16 16.26 -17.70
C GLU A 167 -15.21 17.30 -18.07
N LYS A 168 -15.03 18.54 -17.61
CA LYS A 168 -15.91 19.67 -17.98
C LYS A 168 -15.97 19.89 -19.50
N ARG A 169 -14.81 20.00 -20.17
CA ARG A 169 -14.77 20.16 -21.63
C ARG A 169 -15.28 18.94 -22.41
N ASN A 170 -15.23 17.75 -21.81
CA ASN A 170 -15.80 16.56 -22.42
C ASN A 170 -17.33 16.59 -22.33
N LEU A 171 -17.87 16.93 -21.15
CA LEU A 171 -19.29 17.07 -20.92
C LEU A 171 -19.91 18.15 -21.81
N GLU A 172 -19.31 19.34 -21.87
CA GLU A 172 -19.78 20.45 -22.72
C GLU A 172 -19.83 20.05 -24.19
N ARG A 173 -18.80 19.35 -24.69
CA ARG A 173 -18.79 18.84 -26.07
C ARG A 173 -19.84 17.77 -26.31
N TYR A 174 -20.09 16.90 -25.33
CA TYR A 174 -21.14 15.89 -25.42
C TYR A 174 -22.52 16.54 -25.50
N GLU A 175 -22.78 17.55 -24.65
CA GLU A 175 -24.04 18.30 -24.66
C GLU A 175 -24.26 19.02 -25.98
N GLN A 176 -23.24 19.74 -26.49
CA GLN A 176 -23.29 20.39 -27.80
C GLN A 176 -23.56 19.39 -28.93
N SER A 177 -22.82 18.27 -28.95
CA SER A 177 -23.01 17.24 -29.98
C SER A 177 -24.39 16.60 -29.91
N LYS A 178 -24.94 16.40 -28.70
CA LYS A 178 -26.29 15.92 -28.49
C LYS A 178 -27.33 16.90 -29.04
N GLU A 179 -27.18 18.18 -28.75
CA GLU A 179 -28.07 19.24 -29.27
C GLU A 179 -28.01 19.33 -30.79
N GLU A 180 -26.80 19.34 -31.36
CA GLU A 180 -26.59 19.35 -32.82
C GLU A 180 -27.23 18.12 -33.48
N PHE A 181 -27.07 16.94 -32.89
CA PHE A 181 -27.69 15.71 -33.38
C PHE A 181 -29.21 15.82 -33.37
N HIS A 182 -29.82 16.23 -32.26
CA HIS A 182 -31.27 16.38 -32.18
C HIS A 182 -31.81 17.47 -33.10
N HIS A 183 -31.08 18.58 -33.23
CA HIS A 183 -31.42 19.64 -34.18
C HIS A 183 -31.37 19.12 -35.62
N ALA A 184 -30.29 18.43 -36.00
CA ALA A 184 -30.13 17.84 -37.33
C ALA A 184 -31.20 16.78 -37.61
N ALA A 185 -31.52 15.93 -36.63
CA ALA A 185 -32.60 14.94 -36.71
C ALA A 185 -33.95 15.62 -36.94
N SER A 186 -34.31 16.61 -36.13
CA SER A 186 -35.59 17.35 -36.24
C SER A 186 -35.71 18.07 -37.59
N LYS A 187 -34.62 18.72 -38.03
CA LYS A 187 -34.55 19.36 -39.35
C LYS A 187 -34.70 18.34 -40.47
N THR A 188 -34.10 17.17 -40.33
CA THR A 188 -34.20 16.09 -41.32
C THR A 188 -35.62 15.55 -41.34
N GLU A 189 -36.24 15.27 -40.19
CA GLU A 189 -37.64 14.82 -40.09
C GLU A 189 -38.63 15.83 -40.70
N ALA A 190 -38.41 17.14 -40.50
CA ALA A 190 -39.25 18.16 -41.11
C ALA A 190 -39.14 18.21 -42.65
N ASN A 191 -37.95 17.92 -43.20
CA ASN A 191 -37.68 17.98 -44.63
C ASN A 191 -37.92 16.64 -45.35
N VAL A 192 -37.76 15.52 -44.65
CA VAL A 192 -38.07 14.19 -45.14
C VAL A 192 -39.58 14.03 -45.09
N ARG A 193 -40.24 14.25 -46.22
CA ARG A 193 -41.66 13.96 -46.39
C ARG A 193 -41.90 12.52 -45.92
N SER A 194 -42.76 12.35 -44.91
CA SER A 194 -43.35 11.05 -44.61
C SER A 194 -43.91 10.54 -45.93
N ARG A 195 -43.36 9.45 -46.46
CA ARG A 195 -43.82 8.89 -47.73
C ARG A 195 -45.27 8.48 -47.51
N SER A 196 -46.21 9.34 -47.91
CA SER A 196 -47.63 9.02 -47.91
C SER A 196 -47.78 7.84 -48.85
N THR A 197 -47.92 6.65 -48.28
CA THR A 197 -48.24 5.45 -49.04
C THR A 197 -49.74 5.49 -49.28
N GLU A 198 -50.15 6.43 -50.14
CA GLU A 198 -51.54 6.51 -50.54
C GLU A 198 -51.95 5.15 -51.12
N PRO A 199 -53.00 4.50 -50.57
CA PRO A 199 -53.41 3.18 -51.02
C PRO A 199 -53.85 3.27 -52.47
N VAL A 200 -53.12 2.58 -53.33
CA VAL A 200 -53.42 2.55 -54.76
C VAL A 200 -54.73 1.78 -54.96
N CYS A 201 -55.61 2.32 -55.81
CA CYS A 201 -56.88 1.68 -56.16
C CYS A 201 -57.85 1.54 -54.98
N SER A 202 -57.77 2.44 -53.98
CA SER A 202 -58.59 2.40 -52.75
C SER A 202 -60.10 2.29 -53.01
N GLY A 203 -60.62 3.01 -54.01
CA GLY A 203 -62.03 2.91 -54.42
C GLY A 203 -62.42 1.53 -54.95
N LEU A 204 -61.62 0.97 -55.87
CA LEU A 204 -61.84 -0.38 -56.40
C LEU A 204 -61.63 -1.46 -55.31
N GLN A 205 -60.70 -1.23 -54.39
CA GLN A 205 -60.49 -2.09 -53.22
C GLN A 205 -61.72 -2.12 -52.32
N ALA A 206 -62.35 -0.96 -52.06
CA ALA A 206 -63.59 -0.93 -51.29
C ALA A 206 -64.73 -1.65 -52.01
N GLN A 207 -64.90 -1.41 -53.32
CA GLN A 207 -65.96 -2.02 -54.11
C GLN A 207 -65.83 -3.54 -54.22
N ILE A 208 -64.62 -4.06 -54.44
CA ILE A 208 -64.41 -5.51 -54.55
C ILE A 208 -64.62 -6.21 -53.21
N LEU A 209 -64.21 -5.60 -52.10
CA LEU A 209 -64.46 -6.12 -50.76
C LEU A 209 -65.96 -6.14 -50.44
N THR A 210 -66.69 -5.10 -50.82
CA THR A 210 -68.16 -5.07 -50.70
C THR A 210 -68.82 -6.15 -51.55
N CYS A 211 -68.41 -6.32 -52.81
CA CYS A 211 -68.97 -7.32 -53.71
C CYS A 211 -68.81 -8.76 -53.17
N TYR A 212 -67.61 -9.11 -52.68
CA TYR A 212 -67.39 -10.45 -52.11
C TYR A 212 -68.15 -10.66 -50.80
N LYS A 213 -68.34 -9.60 -50.01
CA LYS A 213 -69.14 -9.67 -48.78
C LYS A 213 -70.62 -9.95 -49.09
N GLU A 214 -71.14 -9.36 -50.15
CA GLU A 214 -72.53 -9.53 -50.59
C GLU A 214 -72.76 -10.83 -51.39
N ASN A 215 -71.71 -11.42 -51.99
CA ASN A 215 -71.79 -12.59 -52.86
C ASN A 215 -70.86 -13.72 -52.39
N SER A 216 -70.97 -14.12 -51.12
CA SER A 216 -70.04 -15.08 -50.49
C SER A 216 -70.07 -16.51 -51.08
N ASP A 217 -71.22 -16.94 -51.57
CA ASP A 217 -71.48 -18.25 -52.21
C ASP A 217 -71.34 -18.20 -53.74
N GLN A 218 -71.33 -16.99 -54.34
CA GLN A 218 -71.31 -16.75 -55.79
C GLN A 218 -70.22 -15.74 -56.19
N THR A 219 -69.00 -15.96 -55.70
CA THR A 219 -67.86 -15.04 -55.84
C THR A 219 -67.48 -14.71 -57.30
N LEU A 220 -67.81 -15.58 -58.25
CA LEU A 220 -67.57 -15.35 -59.69
C LEU A 220 -68.34 -14.15 -60.25
N ARG A 221 -69.43 -13.71 -59.60
CA ARG A 221 -70.14 -12.46 -59.95
C ARG A 221 -69.27 -11.21 -59.78
N CYS A 222 -68.27 -11.27 -58.91
CA CYS A 222 -67.32 -10.18 -58.69
C CYS A 222 -66.08 -10.26 -59.60
N SER A 223 -66.04 -11.21 -60.55
CA SER A 223 -64.85 -11.48 -61.36
C SER A 223 -64.42 -10.30 -62.25
N ASP A 224 -65.37 -9.54 -62.81
CA ASP A 224 -65.04 -8.38 -63.64
C ASP A 224 -64.48 -7.23 -62.79
N LEU A 225 -65.07 -6.99 -61.61
CA LEU A 225 -64.55 -6.03 -60.64
C LEU A 225 -63.16 -6.44 -60.12
N ALA A 226 -62.91 -7.74 -59.96
CA ALA A 226 -61.59 -8.27 -59.61
C ALA A 226 -60.55 -8.04 -60.71
N LYS A 227 -60.93 -8.20 -61.98
CA LYS A 227 -60.04 -7.89 -63.12
C LYS A 227 -59.70 -6.40 -63.14
N GLU A 228 -60.68 -5.52 -62.95
CA GLU A 228 -60.46 -4.07 -62.91
C GLU A 228 -59.52 -3.65 -61.77
N TYR A 229 -59.74 -4.18 -60.57
CA TYR A 229 -58.84 -3.95 -59.44
C TYR A 229 -57.40 -4.40 -59.73
N MET A 230 -57.24 -5.59 -60.33
CA MET A 230 -55.93 -6.12 -60.71
C MET A 230 -55.25 -5.30 -61.81
N GLN A 231 -56.01 -4.83 -62.80
CA GLN A 231 -55.49 -3.94 -63.84
C GLN A 231 -55.00 -2.62 -63.24
N CYS A 232 -55.76 -2.03 -62.31
CA CYS A 232 -55.38 -0.82 -61.60
C CYS A 232 -54.07 -1.02 -60.80
N ILE A 233 -53.93 -2.13 -60.05
CA ILE A 233 -52.69 -2.45 -59.32
C ILE A 233 -51.51 -2.59 -60.29
N ASN A 234 -51.70 -3.30 -61.41
CA ASN A 234 -50.62 -3.55 -62.35
C ASN A 234 -50.18 -2.27 -63.08
N ALA A 235 -51.12 -1.39 -63.44
CA ALA A 235 -50.82 -0.08 -63.98
C ALA A 235 -50.00 0.76 -62.99
N ALA A 236 -50.40 0.79 -61.72
CA ALA A 236 -49.68 1.50 -60.68
C ALA A 236 -48.29 0.93 -60.39
N LYS A 237 -48.14 -0.41 -60.40
CA LYS A 237 -46.83 -1.07 -60.32
C LYS A 237 -45.94 -0.61 -61.47
N LYS A 238 -46.43 -0.63 -62.71
CA LYS A 238 -45.68 -0.19 -63.90
C LYS A 238 -45.22 1.26 -63.79
N LEU A 239 -46.08 2.17 -63.33
CA LEU A 239 -45.73 3.57 -63.09
C LEU A 239 -44.69 3.73 -61.98
N LYS A 240 -44.76 2.94 -60.90
CA LYS A 240 -43.73 2.95 -59.83
C LYS A 240 -42.36 2.47 -60.33
N TYR A 241 -42.31 1.41 -61.15
CA TYR A 241 -41.05 0.92 -61.72
C TYR A 241 -40.37 1.95 -62.64
N ILE A 242 -41.16 2.67 -63.45
CA ILE A 242 -40.64 3.73 -64.33
C ILE A 242 -40.11 4.91 -63.51
N ASN A 243 -40.81 5.33 -62.45
CA ASN A 243 -40.37 6.42 -61.57
C ASN A 243 -39.13 6.08 -60.71
N LEU A 244 -38.86 4.80 -60.43
CA LEU A 244 -37.65 4.37 -59.72
C LEU A 244 -36.40 4.34 -60.63
N LEU A 245 -36.59 4.24 -61.95
CA LEU A 245 -35.50 4.24 -62.95
C LEU A 245 -35.13 5.65 -63.44
N HIS A 246 -35.80 6.68 -62.94
CA HIS A 246 -35.62 8.08 -63.33
C HIS A 246 -35.31 9.00 -62.13
N VAL A 247 -34.66 8.44 -61.10
CA VAL A 247 -34.10 9.23 -59.99
C VAL A 247 -32.76 9.81 -60.47
N PRO A 248 -32.60 11.15 -60.59
CA PRO A 248 -31.29 11.76 -60.84
C PRO A 248 -30.33 11.60 -59.65
#